data_AF-A0A1F7MSP1-F1
#
_entry.id   AF-A0A1F7MSP1-F1
#
_cell.length_a   1.000
_cell.length_b   1.000
_cell.length_c   1.000
_cell.angle_alpha   90.00
_cell.angle_beta   90.00
_cell.angle_gamma   90.00
#
_symmetry.space_group_name_H-M   'P 1'
#
loop_
_entity.id
_entity.type
_entity.pdbx_description
1 polymer ?
#
loop_
_entity_poly.entity_id
_entity_poly.type
_entity_poly.pdbx_seq_one_letter_code
_entity_poly.pdbx_strand_id
1 'polypeptide(L)'
;MSLHNLLPLLAFLLNISLAGITVIRNPASRLNRLFTYFVCGMAVWNFGVFMLRRSPDAPTAVFWEVVIHAGVVFLPAFYYHFVLIFLESTTQHRPSLTIAYLLAIVFSVINLSGSSVFMRGVTWTYWGWAPATGPLYTPFFLYFNFFLIYGLSQLVRAYKDVDSSFRRTARR
;
A
#
# COMPACT_ATOMS: atom_id res chain seq x y z
N MET A 1 -21.60 3.03 -19.62
CA MET A 1 -20.60 3.11 -18.52
C MET A 1 -19.23 3.18 -19.14
N SER A 2 -18.42 4.20 -18.82
CA SER A 2 -17.09 4.39 -19.45
C SER A 2 -16.13 3.26 -19.08
N LEU A 3 -15.28 2.86 -20.04
CA LEU A 3 -14.21 1.85 -19.90
C LEU A 3 -13.32 2.09 -18.66
N HIS A 4 -13.20 3.36 -18.24
CA HIS A 4 -12.38 3.79 -17.11
C HIS A 4 -12.88 3.32 -15.74
N ASN A 5 -14.16 2.94 -15.63
CA ASN A 5 -14.75 2.41 -14.39
C ASN A 5 -14.63 0.88 -14.27
N LEU A 6 -14.33 0.18 -15.37
CA LEU A 6 -14.12 -1.26 -15.38
C LEU A 6 -12.68 -1.63 -14.98
N LEU A 7 -11.72 -0.72 -15.19
CA LEU A 7 -10.31 -0.94 -14.86
C LEU A 7 -10.09 -1.26 -13.36
N PRO A 8 -10.65 -0.48 -12.39
CA PRO A 8 -10.49 -0.82 -10.98
C PRO A 8 -11.16 -2.14 -10.60
N LEU A 9 -12.30 -2.47 -11.23
CA LEU A 9 -13.01 -3.72 -10.96
C LEU A 9 -12.21 -4.93 -11.47
N LEU A 10 -11.63 -4.81 -12.66
CA LEU A 10 -10.75 -5.84 -13.22
C LEU A 10 -9.50 -6.01 -12.36
N ALA A 11 -8.88 -4.90 -11.93
CA ALA A 11 -7.74 -4.91 -11.03
C ALA A 11 -8.10 -5.54 -9.67
N PHE A 12 -9.27 -5.24 -9.11
CA PHE A 12 -9.80 -5.87 -7.90
C PHE A 12 -9.91 -7.39 -8.04
N LEU A 13 -10.51 -7.86 -9.13
CA LEU A 13 -10.66 -9.30 -9.40
C LEU A 13 -9.31 -9.99 -9.54
N LEU A 14 -8.38 -9.41 -10.30
CA LEU A 14 -7.03 -9.94 -10.46
C LEU A 14 -6.28 -10.01 -9.12
N ASN A 15 -6.38 -8.97 -8.29
CA ASN A 15 -5.81 -8.97 -6.94
C ASN A 15 -6.41 -10.11 -6.10
N ILE A 16 -7.74 -10.25 -6.04
CA ILE A 16 -8.36 -11.36 -5.28
C ILE A 16 -7.92 -12.74 -5.78
N SER A 17 -7.85 -12.94 -7.10
CA SER A 17 -7.36 -14.20 -7.66
C SER A 17 -5.91 -14.48 -7.25
N LEU A 18 -5.04 -13.46 -7.30
CA LEU A 18 -3.65 -13.57 -6.88
C LEU A 18 -3.54 -13.93 -5.39
N ALA A 19 -4.29 -13.24 -4.53
CA ALA A 19 -4.37 -13.52 -3.11
C ALA A 19 -4.80 -14.97 -2.84
N GLY A 20 -5.88 -15.41 -3.49
CA GLY A 20 -6.38 -16.77 -3.39
C GLY A 20 -5.34 -17.82 -3.79
N ILE A 21 -4.69 -17.63 -4.95
CA ILE A 21 -3.63 -18.54 -5.43
C ILE A 21 -2.46 -18.59 -4.44
N THR A 22 -2.03 -17.45 -3.89
CA THR A 22 -0.90 -17.42 -2.94
C THR A 22 -1.21 -18.10 -1.61
N VAL A 23 -2.43 -17.99 -1.11
CA VAL A 23 -2.86 -18.70 0.12
C VAL A 23 -2.98 -20.19 -0.13
N ILE A 24 -3.56 -20.60 -1.27
CA ILE A 24 -3.75 -22.03 -1.60
C ILE A 24 -2.41 -22.73 -1.84
N ARG A 25 -1.45 -22.07 -2.51
CA ARG A 25 -0.17 -22.72 -2.85
C ARG A 25 0.75 -22.95 -1.66
N ASN A 26 0.82 -22.02 -0.71
CA ASN A 26 1.67 -22.19 0.47
C ASN A 26 1.22 -21.27 1.63
N PRO A 27 0.19 -21.65 2.40
CA PRO A 27 -0.38 -20.81 3.45
C PRO A 27 0.55 -20.64 4.66
N ALA A 28 1.50 -21.56 4.85
CA ALA A 28 2.48 -21.52 5.94
C ALA A 28 3.61 -20.50 5.68
N SER A 29 3.81 -20.09 4.43
CA SER A 29 4.82 -19.09 4.08
C SER A 29 4.45 -17.70 4.60
N ARG A 30 5.32 -17.14 5.45
CA ARG A 30 5.18 -15.76 5.96
C ARG A 30 5.12 -14.74 4.83
N LEU A 31 5.85 -15.00 3.74
CA LEU A 31 5.88 -14.15 2.56
C LEU A 31 4.54 -14.17 1.81
N ASN A 32 3.91 -15.35 1.66
CA ASN A 32 2.60 -15.46 0.99
C ASN A 32 1.49 -14.78 1.80
N ARG A 33 1.53 -14.91 3.13
CA ARG A 33 0.58 -14.21 4.02
C ARG A 33 0.69 -12.69 3.89
N LEU A 34 1.92 -12.19 3.88
CA LEU A 34 2.18 -10.76 3.76
C LEU A 34 1.75 -10.22 2.39
N PHE A 35 2.02 -10.96 1.32
CA PHE A 35 1.55 -10.66 -0.01
C PHE A 35 0.02 -10.64 -0.10
N THR A 36 -0.65 -11.59 0.57
CA THR A 36 -2.12 -11.61 0.67
C THR A 36 -2.64 -10.34 1.33
N TYR A 37 -2.04 -9.87 2.42
CA TYR A 37 -2.46 -8.61 3.07
C TYR A 37 -2.25 -7.39 2.17
N PHE A 38 -1.13 -7.32 1.45
CA PHE A 38 -0.87 -6.26 0.48
C PHE A 38 -1.93 -6.23 -0.63
N VAL A 39 -2.24 -7.39 -1.19
CA VAL A 39 -3.20 -7.56 -2.28
C VAL A 39 -4.64 -7.29 -1.81
N CYS A 40 -4.98 -7.66 -0.57
CA CYS A 40 -6.26 -7.27 0.06
C CYS A 40 -6.36 -5.74 0.23
N GLY A 41 -5.28 -5.07 0.64
CA GLY A 41 -5.25 -3.60 0.71
C GLY A 41 -5.46 -2.95 -0.65
N MET A 42 -4.82 -3.49 -1.70
CA MET A 42 -5.04 -3.08 -3.09
C MET A 42 -6.48 -3.33 -3.55
N ALA A 43 -7.08 -4.45 -3.14
CA ALA A 43 -8.47 -4.76 -3.45
C ALA A 43 -9.43 -3.75 -2.78
N VAL A 44 -9.24 -3.46 -1.49
CA VAL A 44 -10.01 -2.43 -0.77
C VAL A 44 -9.88 -1.07 -1.44
N TRP A 45 -8.67 -0.69 -1.86
CA TRP A 45 -8.45 0.56 -2.59
C TRP A 45 -9.23 0.59 -3.91
N ASN A 46 -9.11 -0.44 -4.75
CA ASN A 46 -9.79 -0.50 -6.05
C ASN A 46 -11.31 -0.48 -5.91
N PHE A 47 -11.85 -1.23 -4.95
CA PHE A 47 -13.28 -1.25 -4.66
C PHE A 47 -13.77 0.10 -4.13
N GLY A 48 -13.01 0.71 -3.21
CA GLY A 48 -13.31 2.03 -2.69
C GLY A 48 -13.34 3.10 -3.78
N VAL A 49 -12.37 3.09 -4.71
CA VAL A 49 -12.36 4.03 -5.86
C VAL A 49 -13.57 3.82 -6.76
N PHE A 50 -13.96 2.58 -7.01
CA PHE A 50 -15.16 2.29 -7.80
C PHE A 50 -16.42 2.86 -7.13
N MET A 51 -16.57 2.66 -5.82
CA MET A 51 -17.71 3.18 -5.06
C MET A 51 -17.69 4.71 -4.92
N LEU A 52 -16.51 5.30 -4.74
CA LEU A 52 -16.32 6.76 -4.71
C LEU A 52 -16.83 7.42 -6.00
N ARG A 53 -16.48 6.85 -7.17
CA ARG A 53 -16.96 7.33 -8.48
C ARG A 53 -18.45 7.16 -8.70
N ARG A 54 -19.11 6.31 -7.91
CA ARG A 54 -20.55 6.03 -7.96
C ARG A 54 -21.33 6.74 -6.85
N SER A 55 -20.64 7.51 -6.00
CA SER A 55 -21.24 8.16 -4.83
C SER A 55 -22.17 9.30 -5.24
N PRO A 56 -23.45 9.29 -4.81
CA PRO A 56 -24.43 10.30 -5.20
C PRO A 56 -24.31 11.60 -4.41
N ASP A 57 -23.67 11.57 -3.24
CA ASP A 57 -23.59 12.67 -2.28
C ASP A 57 -22.21 12.77 -1.61
N ALA A 58 -21.89 13.97 -1.09
CA ALA A 58 -20.61 14.25 -0.45
C ALA A 58 -20.32 13.39 0.80
N PRO A 59 -21.29 13.14 1.72
CA PRO A 59 -21.08 12.24 2.85
C PRO A 59 -20.68 10.82 2.43
N THR A 60 -21.37 10.24 1.45
CA THR A 60 -21.04 8.91 0.91
C THR A 60 -19.64 8.90 0.27
N ALA A 61 -19.27 9.94 -0.45
CA ALA A 61 -17.93 10.06 -1.03
C ALA A 61 -16.82 10.13 0.05
N VAL A 62 -17.02 10.88 1.14
CA VAL A 62 -16.08 10.91 2.28
C VAL A 62 -15.92 9.53 2.91
N PHE A 63 -17.03 8.80 3.09
CA PHE A 63 -16.97 7.45 3.64
C PHE A 63 -16.09 6.52 2.79
N TRP A 64 -16.27 6.51 1.47
CA TRP A 64 -15.46 5.68 0.58
C TRP A 64 -13.99 6.11 0.53
N GLU A 65 -13.71 7.40 0.64
CA GLU A 65 -12.34 7.91 0.78
C GLU A 65 -11.65 7.41 2.05
N VAL A 66 -12.35 7.39 3.19
CA VAL A 66 -11.83 6.82 4.44
C VAL A 66 -11.54 5.33 4.28
N VAL A 67 -12.42 4.58 3.60
CA VAL A 67 -12.22 3.15 3.30
C VAL A 67 -11.00 2.93 2.39
N ILE A 68 -10.83 3.75 1.36
CA ILE A 68 -9.65 3.71 0.47
C ILE A 68 -8.38 3.90 1.30
N HIS A 69 -8.32 4.95 2.10
CA HIS A 69 -7.13 5.27 2.88
C HIS A 69 -6.85 4.22 3.95
N ALA A 70 -7.87 3.59 4.53
CA ALA A 70 -7.69 2.49 5.47
C ALA A 70 -6.93 1.30 4.83
N GLY A 71 -7.11 1.04 3.53
CA GLY A 71 -6.33 0.03 2.79
C GLY A 71 -4.94 0.53 2.38
N VAL A 72 -4.85 1.75 1.85
CA VAL A 72 -3.62 2.31 1.26
C VAL A 72 -2.55 2.58 2.33
N VAL A 73 -2.94 2.96 3.54
CA VAL A 73 -2.01 3.33 4.62
C VAL A 73 -1.08 2.16 5.00
N PHE A 74 -1.52 0.91 4.88
CA PHE A 74 -0.71 -0.26 5.22
C PHE A 74 0.16 -0.77 4.07
N LEU A 75 -0.12 -0.37 2.82
CA LEU A 75 0.65 -0.81 1.64
C LEU A 75 2.16 -0.61 1.76
N PRO A 76 2.69 0.58 2.13
CA PRO A 76 4.14 0.79 2.20
C PRO A 76 4.78 -0.05 3.31
N ALA A 77 4.09 -0.27 4.43
CA ALA A 77 4.55 -1.14 5.50
C ALA A 77 4.62 -2.61 5.05
N PHE A 78 3.59 -3.11 4.36
CA PHE A 78 3.59 -4.47 3.81
C PHE A 78 4.65 -4.63 2.72
N TYR A 79 4.79 -3.67 1.81
CA TYR A 79 5.84 -3.70 0.79
C TYR A 79 7.24 -3.74 1.41
N TYR A 80 7.51 -2.85 2.38
CA TYR A 80 8.82 -2.80 3.01
C TYR A 80 9.12 -4.10 3.79
N HIS A 81 8.14 -4.63 4.51
CA HIS A 81 8.27 -5.92 5.19
C HIS A 81 8.51 -7.07 4.20
N PHE A 82 7.87 -7.04 3.03
CA PHE A 82 8.08 -8.03 1.98
C PHE A 82 9.54 -8.03 1.52
N VAL A 83 10.09 -6.83 1.24
CA VAL A 83 11.51 -6.68 0.85
C VAL A 83 12.44 -7.23 1.93
N LEU A 84 12.18 -6.94 3.21
CA LEU A 84 13.02 -7.43 4.31
C LEU A 84 12.96 -8.94 4.53
N ILE A 85 11.81 -9.57 4.26
CA ILE A 85 11.72 -11.05 4.29
C ILE A 85 12.49 -11.63 3.10
N PHE A 86 12.31 -11.04 1.92
CA PHE A 86 12.98 -11.49 0.69
C PHE A 86 14.50 -11.40 0.77
N LEU A 87 15.03 -10.36 1.42
CA LEU A 87 16.46 -10.17 1.65
C LEU A 87 16.99 -10.88 2.91
N GLU A 88 16.13 -11.62 3.63
CA GLU A 88 16.44 -12.23 4.94
C GLU A 88 17.00 -11.24 5.99
N SER A 89 16.77 -9.94 5.79
CA SER A 89 17.35 -8.84 6.58
C SER A 89 16.40 -8.29 7.64
N THR A 90 15.35 -9.04 7.98
CA THR A 90 14.27 -8.61 8.88
C THR A 90 14.79 -8.29 10.28
N THR A 91 15.74 -9.05 10.80
CA THR A 91 16.32 -8.85 12.14
C THR A 91 17.14 -7.56 12.23
N GLN A 92 17.95 -7.27 11.21
CA GLN A 92 18.78 -6.07 11.12
C GLN A 92 17.94 -4.79 11.04
N HIS A 93 16.83 -4.86 10.31
CA HIS A 93 15.96 -3.71 10.06
C HIS A 93 14.69 -3.70 10.91
N ARG A 94 14.63 -4.52 11.96
CA ARG A 94 13.47 -4.63 12.86
C ARG A 94 12.99 -3.29 13.43
N PRO A 95 13.86 -2.34 13.86
CA PRO A 95 13.39 -1.03 14.34
C PRO A 95 12.67 -0.23 13.25
N SER A 96 13.24 -0.20 12.03
CA SER A 96 12.62 0.51 10.89
C SER A 96 11.28 -0.09 10.49
N LEU A 97 11.15 -1.42 10.59
CA LEU A 97 9.91 -2.12 10.32
C LEU A 97 8.84 -1.80 11.38
N THR A 98 9.22 -1.78 12.66
CA THR A 98 8.33 -1.37 13.75
C THR A 98 7.84 0.06 13.54
N ILE A 99 8.72 0.99 13.15
CA ILE A 99 8.34 2.37 12.82
C ILE A 99 7.36 2.40 11.64
N ALA A 100 7.59 1.61 10.59
CA ALA A 100 6.70 1.55 9.44
C ALA A 100 5.27 1.15 9.83
N TYR A 101 5.13 0.12 10.67
CA TYR A 101 3.83 -0.33 11.17
C TYR A 101 3.20 0.63 12.18
N LEU A 102 4.01 1.21 13.07
CA LEU A 102 3.51 2.20 14.03
C LEU A 102 2.92 3.41 13.30
N LEU A 103 3.64 3.93 12.30
CA LEU A 103 3.15 5.03 11.46
C LEU A 103 1.88 4.63 10.71
N ALA A 104 1.82 3.42 10.14
CA ALA A 104 0.62 2.93 9.48
C ALA A 104 -0.60 2.88 10.44
N ILE A 105 -0.40 2.39 11.67
CA ILE A 105 -1.47 2.36 12.69
C ILE A 105 -1.90 3.78 13.06
N VAL A 106 -0.96 4.68 13.30
CA VAL A 106 -1.25 6.08 13.65
C VAL A 106 -2.04 6.77 12.55
N PHE A 107 -1.59 6.69 11.29
CA PHE A 107 -2.32 7.26 10.16
C PHE A 107 -3.69 6.60 9.97
N SER A 108 -3.81 5.29 10.18
CA SER A 108 -5.09 4.58 10.08
C SER A 108 -6.09 5.03 11.15
N VAL A 109 -5.65 5.18 12.41
CA VAL A 109 -6.49 5.67 13.51
C VAL A 109 -6.93 7.11 13.25
N ILE A 110 -6.04 7.97 12.75
CA ILE A 110 -6.40 9.36 12.44
C ILE A 110 -7.34 9.45 11.23
N ASN A 111 -7.18 8.57 10.25
CA ASN A 111 -8.10 8.45 9.12
C ASN A 111 -9.49 7.99 9.58
N LEU A 112 -9.57 6.97 10.44
CA LEU A 112 -10.84 6.42 10.96
C LEU A 112 -11.54 7.37 11.94
N SER A 113 -10.82 8.26 12.62
CA SER A 113 -11.42 9.25 13.51
C SER A 113 -12.16 10.36 12.75
N GLY A 114 -12.10 10.38 11.41
CA GLY A 114 -12.74 11.41 10.60
C GLY A 114 -12.18 12.80 10.85
N SER A 115 -10.94 12.89 11.35
CA SER A 115 -10.34 14.16 11.71
C SER A 115 -10.13 15.03 10.47
N SER A 116 -10.58 16.28 10.54
CA SER A 116 -10.36 17.29 9.50
C SER A 116 -8.88 17.55 9.19
N VAL A 117 -7.99 17.07 10.06
CA VAL A 117 -6.54 17.16 9.92
C VAL A 117 -6.01 16.22 8.81
N PHE A 118 -6.64 15.07 8.58
CA PHE A 118 -6.27 14.13 7.51
C PHE A 118 -7.06 14.42 6.23
N MET A 119 -8.37 14.58 6.35
CA MET A 119 -9.28 14.91 5.25
C MET A 119 -10.29 15.94 5.72
N ARG A 120 -10.30 17.11 5.07
CA ARG A 120 -11.27 18.17 5.35
C ARG A 120 -12.65 17.90 4.72
N GLY A 121 -12.73 16.95 3.79
CA GLY A 121 -13.95 16.57 3.09
C GLY A 121 -13.65 16.14 1.66
N VAL A 122 -14.61 16.35 0.76
CA VAL A 122 -14.47 16.14 -0.68
C VAL A 122 -14.86 17.41 -1.43
N THR A 123 -14.15 17.71 -2.51
CA THR A 123 -14.48 18.78 -3.45
C THR A 123 -14.88 18.18 -4.79
N TRP A 124 -15.86 18.78 -5.45
CA TRP A 124 -16.24 18.36 -6.79
C TRP A 124 -15.22 18.91 -7.80
N THR A 125 -14.60 18.03 -8.57
CA THR A 125 -13.64 18.38 -9.62
C THR A 125 -14.11 17.87 -10.97
N TYR A 126 -13.41 18.25 -12.04
CA TYR A 126 -13.70 17.78 -13.41
C TYR A 126 -13.72 16.24 -13.54
N TRP A 127 -13.01 15.52 -12.67
CA TRP A 127 -12.93 14.06 -12.65
C TRP A 127 -13.93 13.38 -11.69
N GLY A 128 -14.81 14.16 -11.04
CA GLY A 128 -15.75 13.73 -10.01
C GLY A 128 -15.35 14.18 -8.61
N TRP A 129 -15.77 13.42 -7.59
CA TRP A 129 -15.36 13.67 -6.20
C TRP A 129 -13.85 13.52 -6.04
N ALA A 130 -13.19 14.57 -5.59
CA ALA A 130 -11.78 14.56 -5.21
C ALA A 130 -11.62 14.88 -3.72
N PRO A 131 -10.68 14.21 -3.03
CA PRO A 131 -10.49 14.42 -1.61
C PRO A 131 -9.90 15.80 -1.31
N ALA A 132 -10.53 16.54 -0.39
CA ALA A 132 -9.99 17.77 0.15
C ALA A 132 -8.97 17.40 1.23
N THR A 133 -7.71 17.29 0.83
CA THR A 133 -6.63 16.84 1.71
C THR A 133 -6.35 17.84 2.85
N GLY A 134 -6.16 17.31 4.05
CA GLY A 134 -5.73 18.07 5.22
C GLY A 134 -4.20 18.16 5.32
N PRO A 135 -3.67 18.95 6.27
CA PRO A 135 -2.22 19.11 6.45
C PRO A 135 -1.48 17.80 6.70
N LEU A 136 -2.12 16.81 7.33
CA LEU A 136 -1.51 15.51 7.65
C LEU A 136 -1.34 14.60 6.41
N TYR A 137 -1.98 14.96 5.29
CA TYR A 137 -1.81 14.25 4.04
C TYR A 137 -0.37 14.36 3.51
N THR A 138 0.30 15.50 3.71
CA THR A 138 1.68 15.70 3.27
C THR A 138 2.66 14.77 4.04
N PRO A 139 2.65 14.71 5.39
CA PRO A 139 3.39 13.71 6.14
C PRO A 139 3.08 12.26 5.73
N PHE A 140 1.80 11.94 5.49
CA PHE A 140 1.40 10.61 5.01
C PHE A 140 2.05 10.28 3.65
N PHE A 141 2.00 11.22 2.71
CA PHE A 141 2.62 11.06 1.40
C PHE A 141 4.15 10.89 1.50
N LEU A 142 4.81 11.67 2.38
CA LEU A 142 6.25 11.53 2.64
C LEU A 142 6.58 10.16 3.23
N TYR A 143 5.82 9.69 4.23
CA TYR A 143 5.94 8.35 4.80
C TYR A 143 5.81 7.27 3.72
N PHE A 144 4.76 7.37 2.90
CA PHE A 144 4.47 6.40 1.85
C PHE A 144 5.64 6.28 0.86
N ASN A 145 6.10 7.41 0.31
CA ASN A 145 7.19 7.43 -0.65
C ASN A 145 8.53 7.04 -0.03
N PHE A 146 8.80 7.46 1.21
CA PHE A 146 10.04 7.13 1.91
C PHE A 146 10.22 5.61 2.03
N PHE A 147 9.20 4.88 2.51
CA PHE A 147 9.32 3.43 2.68
C PHE A 147 9.38 2.66 1.36
N LEU A 148 8.73 3.17 0.30
CA LEU A 148 8.87 2.60 -1.04
C LEU A 148 10.30 2.77 -1.58
N ILE A 149 10.84 3.99 -1.54
CA ILE A 149 12.20 4.28 -2.01
C ILE A 149 13.22 3.52 -1.16
N TYR A 150 13.01 3.46 0.16
CA TYR A 150 13.91 2.78 1.06
C TYR A 150 13.92 1.27 0.82
N GLY A 151 12.75 0.63 0.66
CA GLY A 151 12.64 -0.76 0.25
C GLY A 151 13.34 -1.04 -1.08
N LEU A 152 13.10 -0.20 -2.10
CA LEU A 152 13.78 -0.33 -3.38
C LEU A 152 15.31 -0.20 -3.25
N SER A 153 15.79 0.73 -2.41
CA SER A 153 17.22 0.93 -2.19
C SER A 153 17.89 -0.29 -1.57
N GLN A 154 17.20 -1.01 -0.67
CA GLN A 154 17.68 -2.26 -0.08
C GLN A 154 17.79 -3.36 -1.13
N LEU A 155 16.80 -3.49 -2.00
CA LEU A 155 16.81 -4.46 -3.09
C LEU A 155 17.97 -4.19 -4.07
N VAL A 156 18.19 -2.92 -4.45
CA VAL A 156 19.29 -2.51 -5.34
C VAL A 156 20.65 -2.76 -4.70
N ARG A 157 20.80 -2.50 -3.39
CA ARG A 157 22.05 -2.79 -2.66
C ARG A 157 22.35 -4.28 -2.66
N ALA A 158 21.37 -5.11 -2.30
CA ALA A 158 21.53 -6.56 -2.31
C ALA A 158 21.89 -7.11 -3.70
N TYR A 159 21.27 -6.58 -4.78
CA TYR A 159 21.61 -6.96 -6.14
C TYR A 159 23.08 -6.64 -6.50
N LYS A 160 23.58 -5.45 -6.11
CA LYS A 160 24.97 -5.04 -6.35
C LYS A 160 25.97 -5.91 -5.58
N ASP A 161 25.65 -6.27 -4.34
CA ASP A 161 26.52 -7.12 -3.51
C ASP A 161 26.67 -8.53 -4.12
N VAL A 162 25.58 -9.08 -4.65
CA VAL A 162 25.58 -10.36 -5.36
C VAL A 162 26.40 -10.29 -6.65
N ASP A 163 26.20 -9.28 -7.53
CA ASP A 163 26.97 -9.13 -8.78
C ASP A 163 28.48 -8.97 -8.50
N SER A 164 28.84 -8.21 -7.46
CA SER A 164 30.25 -8.01 -7.07
C SER A 164 30.91 -9.31 -6.62
N SER A 165 30.17 -10.19 -5.94
CA SER A 165 30.64 -11.49 -5.47
C SER A 165 30.87 -12.44 -6.64
N PHE A 166 29.95 -12.48 -7.61
CA PHE A 166 30.13 -13.28 -8.84
C PHE A 166 31.34 -12.83 -9.67
N ARG A 167 31.55 -11.52 -9.85
CA ARG A 167 32.73 -10.99 -10.55
C ARG A 167 34.05 -11.31 -9.87
N ARG A 168 34.06 -11.49 -8.54
CA ARG A 168 35.26 -11.83 -7.76
C ARG A 168 35.63 -13.30 -7.92
N THR A 169 34.65 -14.20 -7.99
CA THR A 169 34.86 -15.63 -8.19
C THR A 169 35.22 -15.96 -9.65
N ALA A 170 34.67 -15.24 -10.63
CA ALA A 170 34.98 -15.44 -12.06
C ALA A 170 36.38 -14.94 -12.49
N ARG A 171 37.13 -14.27 -11.61
CA ARG A 171 38.52 -13.82 -11.83
C ARG A 171 39.58 -14.72 -11.20
N ARG A 172 39.17 -15.80 -10.53
CA ARG A 172 40.07 -16.86 -10.05
C ARG A 172 39.99 -18.06 -10.98
#